data_AF-A0A356AP26-F1
#
_entry.id   AF-A0A356AP26-F1
#
_cell.length_a   1.000
_cell.length_b   1.000
_cell.length_c   1.000
_cell.angle_alpha   90.00
_cell.angle_beta   90.00
_cell.angle_gamma   90.00
#
_symmetry.space_group_name_H-M   'P 1'
#
loop_
_entity.id
_entity.type
_entity.pdbx_description
1 polymer ?
#
loop_
_entity_poly.entity_id
_entity_poly.type
_entity_poly.pdbx_seq_one_letter_code
_entity_poly.pdbx_strand_id
1 'polypeptide(L)'
;FKTYAGICIYRQMITACRGAANRKNLPLNHFISLNDAQEDPTLNASFVSAQTQATDPETLLIDRENMQALKDRINRTLSKMEQQVLFLYLGGCSYGEIAGKLSVSVKAADNAIQRVRRKLKESF
;
A
#
# COMPACT_ATOMS: atom_id res chain seq x y z
N PHE A 1 -66.25 -13.85 -22.81
CA PHE A 1 -65.20 -14.28 -21.86
C PHE A 1 -63.79 -14.18 -22.45
N LYS A 2 -63.49 -14.85 -23.58
CA LYS A 2 -62.15 -14.86 -24.23
C LYS A 2 -61.56 -13.46 -24.51
N THR A 3 -62.37 -12.54 -25.02
CA THR A 3 -61.98 -11.14 -25.30
C THR A 3 -61.64 -10.36 -24.03
N TYR A 4 -62.47 -10.47 -23.00
CA TYR A 4 -62.25 -9.84 -21.70
C TYR A 4 -60.98 -10.40 -21.02
N ALA A 5 -60.81 -11.72 -20.99
CA ALA A 5 -59.63 -12.37 -20.43
C ALA A 5 -58.34 -11.94 -21.16
N GLY A 6 -58.37 -11.84 -22.49
CA GLY A 6 -57.22 -11.36 -23.27
C GLY A 6 -56.81 -9.93 -22.91
N ILE A 7 -57.77 -9.03 -22.71
CA ILE A 7 -57.50 -7.65 -22.27
C ILE A 7 -56.91 -7.64 -20.85
N CYS A 8 -57.42 -8.46 -19.94
CA CYS A 8 -56.90 -8.55 -18.58
C CYS A 8 -55.45 -9.06 -18.56
N ILE A 9 -55.13 -10.12 -19.31
CA ILE A 9 -53.78 -10.67 -19.40
C ILE A 9 -52.80 -9.65 -19.98
N TYR A 10 -53.19 -8.96 -21.07
CA TYR A 10 -52.36 -7.94 -21.71
C TYR A 10 -52.06 -6.76 -20.76
N ARG A 11 -53.07 -6.30 -20.00
CA ARG A 11 -52.89 -5.26 -18.99
C ARG A 11 -51.99 -5.72 -17.83
N GLN A 12 -52.08 -6.98 -17.44
CA GLN A 12 -51.23 -7.54 -16.39
C GLN A 12 -49.76 -7.61 -16.84
N MET A 13 -49.51 -8.00 -18.09
CA MET A 13 -48.17 -7.96 -18.69
C MET A 13 -47.59 -6.54 -18.71
N ILE A 14 -48.36 -5.55 -19.17
CA ILE A 14 -47.91 -4.14 -19.18
C ILE A 14 -47.57 -3.64 -17.77
N THR A 15 -48.42 -3.98 -16.79
CA THR A 15 -48.22 -3.56 -15.40
C THR A 15 -46.95 -4.18 -14.82
N ALA A 16 -46.67 -5.46 -15.12
CA ALA A 16 -45.44 -6.12 -14.73
C ALA A 16 -44.20 -5.46 -15.34
N CYS A 17 -44.20 -5.21 -16.67
CA CYS A 17 -43.10 -4.53 -17.35
C CYS A 17 -42.84 -3.11 -16.79
N ARG A 18 -43.90 -2.34 -16.54
CA ARG A 18 -43.77 -0.99 -15.97
C ARG A 18 -43.31 -1.01 -14.51
N GLY A 19 -43.74 -2.00 -13.74
CA GLY A 19 -43.28 -2.21 -12.35
C GLY A 19 -41.80 -2.55 -12.29
N ALA A 20 -41.32 -3.41 -13.19
CA ALA A 20 -39.91 -3.74 -13.33
C ALA A 20 -39.09 -2.51 -13.75
N ALA A 21 -39.53 -1.74 -14.75
CA ALA A 21 -38.82 -0.55 -15.22
C ALA A 21 -38.96 0.70 -14.31
N ASN A 22 -39.62 0.59 -13.16
CA ASN A 22 -39.89 1.74 -12.30
C ASN A 22 -38.61 2.21 -11.58
N ARG A 23 -38.32 3.52 -11.63
CA ARG A 23 -37.11 4.13 -11.07
C ARG A 23 -36.95 3.97 -9.56
N LYS A 24 -38.04 3.68 -8.83
CA LYS A 24 -37.96 3.36 -7.39
C LYS A 24 -37.25 2.03 -7.10
N ASN A 25 -37.22 1.14 -8.09
CA ASN A 25 -36.50 -0.14 -8.05
C ASN A 25 -35.12 -0.05 -8.72
N LEU A 26 -34.63 1.15 -9.04
CA LEU A 26 -33.32 1.35 -9.69
C LEU A 26 -32.18 0.61 -8.97
N PRO A 27 -32.08 0.59 -7.62
CA PRO A 27 -31.03 -0.15 -6.92
C PRO A 27 -31.13 -1.67 -7.10
N LEU A 28 -32.36 -2.21 -7.23
CA LEU A 28 -32.60 -3.64 -7.42
C LEU A 28 -32.51 -4.05 -8.89
N ASN A 29 -32.76 -3.14 -9.83
CA ASN A 29 -32.63 -3.37 -11.28
C ASN A 29 -31.20 -3.18 -11.79
N HIS A 30 -30.42 -2.35 -11.12
CA HIS A 30 -29.00 -2.10 -11.40
C HIS A 30 -28.13 -2.65 -10.26
N PHE A 31 -28.52 -3.79 -9.70
CA PHE A 31 -27.63 -4.50 -8.80
C PHE A 31 -26.45 -5.02 -9.62
N ILE A 32 -25.24 -4.68 -9.20
CA ILE A 32 -24.03 -5.28 -9.75
C ILE A 32 -23.71 -6.43 -8.81
N SER A 33 -23.78 -7.66 -9.31
CA SER A 33 -23.34 -8.84 -8.57
C SER A 33 -21.84 -8.71 -8.29
N LEU A 34 -21.46 -8.71 -7.02
CA LEU A 34 -20.04 -8.73 -6.62
C LEU A 34 -19.33 -10.03 -7.03
N ASN A 35 -20.10 -11.06 -7.41
CA ASN A 35 -19.58 -12.34 -7.91
C ASN A 35 -19.39 -12.33 -9.44
N ASP A 36 -20.16 -11.52 -10.17
CA ASP A 36 -20.05 -11.40 -11.64
C ASP A 36 -18.89 -10.47 -12.05
N ALA A 37 -18.31 -9.76 -11.08
CA ALA A 37 -17.09 -8.97 -11.26
C ALA A 37 -15.97 -9.79 -11.91
N GLN A 38 -15.97 -11.13 -11.78
CA GLN A 38 -14.97 -12.01 -12.38
C GLN A 38 -14.86 -11.91 -13.93
N GLU A 39 -15.88 -11.38 -14.63
CA GLU A 39 -15.89 -11.32 -16.11
C GLU A 39 -15.49 -9.96 -16.71
N ASP A 40 -15.50 -8.86 -15.93
CA ASP A 40 -15.14 -7.52 -16.43
C ASP A 40 -13.77 -7.04 -15.90
N PRO A 41 -12.69 -7.11 -16.71
CA PRO A 41 -11.32 -6.80 -16.26
C PRO A 41 -11.08 -5.32 -15.90
N THR A 42 -11.97 -4.40 -16.30
CA THR A 42 -11.85 -2.96 -16.02
C THR A 42 -12.37 -2.58 -14.62
N LEU A 43 -13.34 -3.32 -14.08
CA LEU A 43 -13.92 -3.09 -12.75
C LEU A 43 -13.12 -3.80 -11.65
N ASN A 44 -12.54 -4.97 -11.95
CA ASN A 44 -11.72 -5.74 -11.03
C ASN A 44 -10.46 -5.02 -10.55
N ALA A 45 -9.83 -4.24 -11.42
CA ALA A 45 -8.55 -3.62 -11.11
C ALA A 45 -8.64 -2.55 -10.01
N SER A 46 -9.78 -1.85 -9.89
CA SER A 46 -9.88 -0.70 -8.98
C SER A 46 -10.36 -1.06 -7.57
N PHE A 47 -11.25 -2.05 -7.42
CA PHE A 47 -11.80 -2.42 -6.11
C PHE A 47 -10.92 -3.43 -5.35
N VAL A 48 -10.32 -4.38 -6.05
CA VAL A 48 -9.46 -5.42 -5.44
C VAL A 48 -8.06 -4.88 -5.08
N SER A 49 -7.59 -3.85 -5.80
CA SER A 49 -6.31 -3.20 -5.49
C SER A 49 -6.28 -2.47 -4.15
N ALA A 50 -7.43 -2.04 -3.62
CA ALA A 50 -7.49 -1.31 -2.35
C ALA A 50 -7.37 -2.24 -1.12
N GLN A 51 -7.83 -3.48 -1.22
CA GLN A 51 -7.81 -4.44 -0.11
C GLN A 51 -6.52 -5.26 -0.03
N THR A 52 -5.77 -5.40 -1.12
CA THR A 52 -4.55 -6.21 -1.16
C THR A 52 -3.30 -5.48 -0.68
N GLN A 53 -3.36 -4.15 -0.48
CA GLN A 53 -2.24 -3.35 0.05
C GLN A 53 -2.49 -2.74 1.43
N ALA A 54 -3.62 -3.06 2.07
CA ALA A 54 -3.83 -2.68 3.46
C ALA A 54 -3.01 -3.62 4.36
N THR A 55 -1.70 -3.36 4.46
CA THR A 55 -0.85 -3.92 5.52
C THR A 55 -1.55 -3.66 6.85
N ASP A 56 -1.78 -4.72 7.62
CA ASP A 56 -2.55 -4.68 8.86
C ASP A 56 -2.07 -3.51 9.75
N PRO A 57 -2.97 -2.60 10.19
CA PRO A 57 -2.57 -1.45 11.00
C PRO A 57 -1.75 -1.82 12.25
N GLU A 58 -1.96 -3.01 12.82
CA GLU A 58 -1.13 -3.53 13.91
C GLU A 58 0.33 -3.71 13.47
N THR A 59 0.54 -4.39 12.34
CA THR A 59 1.88 -4.63 11.78
C THR A 59 2.59 -3.33 11.40
N LEU A 60 1.86 -2.36 10.84
CA LEU A 60 2.42 -1.04 10.53
C LEU A 60 2.87 -0.30 11.80
N LEU A 61 2.14 -0.44 12.89
CA LEU A 61 2.48 0.17 14.18
C LEU A 61 3.73 -0.49 14.77
N ILE A 62 3.77 -1.82 14.79
CA ILE A 62 4.93 -2.60 15.26
C ILE A 62 6.18 -2.27 14.43
N ASP A 63 6.07 -2.21 13.10
CA ASP A 63 7.18 -1.87 12.21
C ASP A 63 7.72 -0.47 12.49
N ARG A 64 6.83 0.48 12.75
CA ARG A 64 7.21 1.86 13.08
C ARG A 64 7.96 1.92 14.43
N GLU A 65 7.50 1.20 15.44
CA GLU A 65 8.18 1.11 16.74
C GLU A 65 9.55 0.44 16.62
N ASN A 66 9.62 -0.68 15.89
CA ASN A 66 10.87 -1.37 15.60
C ASN A 66 11.87 -0.48 14.87
N MET A 67 11.42 0.27 13.87
CA MET A 67 12.25 1.25 13.17
C MET A 67 12.77 2.35 14.11
N GLN A 68 11.93 2.82 15.03
CA GLN A 68 12.33 3.88 15.97
C GLN A 68 13.33 3.35 17.00
N ALA A 69 13.09 2.17 17.57
CA ALA A 69 14.02 1.49 18.46
C ALA A 69 15.38 1.21 17.79
N LEU A 70 15.36 0.76 16.52
CA LEU A 70 16.54 0.56 15.69
C LEU A 70 17.33 1.87 15.52
N LYS A 71 16.64 2.96 15.15
CA LYS A 71 17.24 4.28 14.98
C LYS A 71 17.89 4.79 16.27
N ASP A 72 17.21 4.65 17.39
CA ASP A 72 17.74 5.06 18.70
C ASP A 72 18.97 4.26 19.10
N ARG A 73 18.97 2.95 18.81
CA ARG A 73 20.12 2.08 19.05
C ARG A 73 21.33 2.50 18.21
N ILE A 74 21.13 2.70 16.91
CA ILE A 74 22.16 3.21 15.99
C ILE A 74 22.73 4.53 16.52
N ASN A 75 21.88 5.45 16.97
CA ASN A 75 22.29 6.75 17.50
C ASN A 75 23.11 6.65 18.79
N ARG A 76 22.86 5.64 19.63
CA ARG A 76 23.61 5.41 20.88
C ARG A 76 24.94 4.72 20.64
N THR A 77 25.03 3.80 19.67
CA THR A 77 26.24 3.01 19.41
C THR A 77 27.29 3.77 18.58
N LEU A 78 26.84 4.58 17.62
CA LEU A 78 27.70 5.26 16.66
C LEU A 78 28.03 6.68 17.11
N SER A 79 29.29 7.09 16.94
CA SER A 79 29.69 8.49 17.14
C SER A 79 29.12 9.39 16.04
N LYS A 80 29.08 10.71 16.26
CA LYS A 80 28.58 11.69 15.27
C LYS A 80 29.24 11.55 13.89
N MET A 81 30.56 11.37 13.85
CA MET A 81 31.30 11.17 12.60
C MET A 81 30.91 9.85 11.91
N GLU A 82 30.74 8.77 12.68
CA GLU A 82 30.34 7.47 12.14
C GLU A 82 28.90 7.48 11.61
N GLN A 83 28.00 8.23 12.26
CA GLN A 83 26.63 8.45 11.78
C GLN A 83 26.61 9.20 10.44
N GLN A 84 27.41 10.28 10.32
CA GLN A 84 27.51 11.05 9.08
C GLN A 84 28.07 10.20 7.94
N VAL A 85 29.11 9.41 8.21
CA VAL A 85 29.70 8.47 7.25
C VAL A 85 28.68 7.41 6.83
N LEU A 86 27.95 6.82 7.78
CA LEU A 86 26.91 5.82 7.51
C LEU A 86 25.78 6.40 6.66
N PHE A 87 25.31 7.61 6.97
CA PHE A 87 24.24 8.26 6.20
C PHE A 87 24.64 8.51 4.74
N LEU A 88 25.85 9.03 4.51
CA LEU A 88 26.35 9.24 3.15
C LEU A 88 26.57 7.93 2.39
N TYR A 89 27.03 6.89 3.08
CA TYR A 89 27.20 5.56 2.50
C TYR A 89 25.86 4.92 2.11
N LEU A 90 24.85 5.00 2.97
CA LEU A 90 23.49 4.54 2.67
C LEU A 90 22.82 5.36 1.55
N GLY A 91 23.22 6.63 1.40
CA GLY A 91 22.85 7.48 0.26
C GLY A 91 23.59 7.16 -1.04
N GLY A 92 24.40 6.10 -1.09
CA GLY A 92 25.10 5.64 -2.29
C GLY A 92 26.40 6.38 -2.62
N CYS A 93 26.93 7.22 -1.71
CA CYS A 93 28.20 7.91 -1.95
C CYS A 93 29.38 6.92 -1.87
N SER A 94 30.34 7.08 -2.78
CA SER A 94 31.62 6.37 -2.74
C SER A 94 32.51 6.87 -1.58
N TYR A 95 33.51 6.07 -1.18
CA TYR A 95 34.42 6.44 -0.09
C TYR A 95 35.18 7.76 -0.35
N GLY A 96 35.51 8.04 -1.61
CA GLY A 96 36.15 9.30 -2.01
C GLY A 96 35.22 10.51 -1.86
N GLU A 97 33.95 10.37 -2.24
CA GLU A 97 32.94 11.43 -2.09
C GLU A 97 32.61 11.70 -0.63
N ILE A 98 32.54 10.65 0.19
CA ILE A 98 32.35 10.76 1.64
C ILE A 98 33.52 11.53 2.26
N ALA A 99 34.74 11.18 1.88
CA ALA A 99 35.96 11.84 2.34
C ALA A 99 35.96 13.34 1.95
N GLY A 100 35.58 13.65 0.71
CA GLY A 100 35.44 15.03 0.23
C GLY A 100 34.36 15.82 0.99
N LYS A 101 33.17 15.24 1.20
CA LYS A 101 32.06 15.90 1.91
C LYS A 101 32.36 16.15 3.39
N LEU A 102 33.10 15.25 4.03
CA LEU A 102 33.46 15.37 5.45
C LEU A 102 34.82 16.03 5.68
N SER A 103 35.52 16.45 4.62
CA SER A 103 36.88 17.02 4.69
C SER A 103 37.86 16.12 5.47
N VAL A 104 37.76 14.81 5.27
CA VAL A 104 38.65 13.79 5.87
C VAL A 104 39.39 13.02 4.77
N SER A 105 40.43 12.27 5.14
CA SER A 105 41.11 11.41 4.17
C SER A 105 40.25 10.21 3.79
N VAL A 106 40.45 9.67 2.58
CA VAL A 106 39.77 8.46 2.09
C VAL A 106 39.97 7.29 3.07
N LYS A 107 41.18 7.16 3.63
CA LYS A 107 41.50 6.14 4.65
C LYS A 107 40.70 6.34 5.94
N ALA A 108 40.47 7.59 6.37
CA ALA A 108 39.67 7.87 7.55
C ALA A 108 38.18 7.54 7.34
N ALA A 109 37.65 7.81 6.14
CA ALA A 109 36.29 7.43 5.77
C ALA A 109 36.10 5.91 5.73
N ASP A 110 37.03 5.17 5.12
CA ASP A 110 37.02 3.70 5.12
C ASP A 110 37.11 3.13 6.54
N ASN A 111 38.06 3.61 7.34
CA ASN A 111 38.19 3.22 8.74
C ASN A 111 36.90 3.49 9.54
N ALA A 112 36.20 4.60 9.27
CA ALA A 112 34.92 4.89 9.89
C ALA A 112 33.84 3.88 9.50
N ILE A 113 33.74 3.50 8.22
CA ILE A 113 32.79 2.47 7.75
C ILE A 113 33.10 1.10 8.36
N GLN A 114 34.37 0.74 8.46
CA GLN A 114 34.77 -0.51 9.13
C GLN A 114 34.35 -0.52 10.60
N ARG A 115 34.57 0.58 11.33
CA ARG A 115 34.10 0.72 12.73
C ARG A 115 32.58 0.64 12.81
N VAL A 116 31.86 1.29 11.90
CA VAL A 116 30.39 1.24 11.81
C VAL A 116 29.91 -0.20 11.66
N ARG A 117 30.46 -0.96 10.69
CA ARG A 117 30.08 -2.36 10.47
C ARG A 117 30.32 -3.24 11.69
N ARG A 118 31.48 -3.10 12.35
CA ARG A 118 31.80 -3.85 13.57
C ARG A 118 30.84 -3.51 14.71
N LYS A 119 30.61 -2.23 14.98
CA LYS A 119 29.71 -1.76 16.04
C LYS A 119 28.27 -2.23 15.84
N LEU A 120 27.79 -2.18 14.59
CA LEU A 120 26.47 -2.69 14.25
C LEU A 120 26.40 -4.21 14.43
N LYS A 121 27.41 -4.96 13.98
CA LYS A 121 27.46 -6.42 14.17
C LYS A 121 27.55 -6.86 15.65
N GLU A 122 28.19 -6.08 16.51
CA GLU A 122 28.24 -6.37 17.95
C GLU A 122 26.93 -5.96 18.65
N SER A 123 26.22 -4.99 18.08
CA SER A 123 24.94 -4.57 18.63
C SER A 123 23.81 -5.51 18.21
N PHE A 124 23.75 -5.99 16.98
CA PHE A 124 22.67 -6.88 16.50
C PHE A 124 23.06 -8.35 16.59
#